data_AF-A0AAV8D1K2-F1
#
_entry.id   AF-A0AAV8D1K2-F1
#
_cell.length_a   1.000
_cell.length_b   1.000
_cell.length_c   1.000
_cell.angle_alpha   90.00
_cell.angle_beta   90.00
_cell.angle_gamma   90.00
#
_symmetry.space_group_name_H-M   'P 1'
#
loop_
_entity.id
_entity.type
_entity.pdbx_description
1 polymer ?
#
loop_
_entity_poly.entity_id
_entity_poly.type
_entity_poly.pdbx_seq_one_letter_code
_entity_poly.pdbx_strand_id
1 'polypeptide(L)'
;MDSKLCFGMVVLCLCTFIIGEVQAKEVHGLGSRKTGSKLPDFDAWTEFANPDDILTARSAYFTTNHDFTGFIGSMTVYNHNIRKGQMTRSYISIQSNANEEITAGWVVDPWTFGDSRTRFFAQWKGVGCPNSECRNGFVPKQSAYLAPGDPLDAGNHMTLKFLKDVGTGDWILYAGASINFLSEIGRFPKSLFTQLAVQANHAEYGGSVKFINSLSSPPMGNGVFARNIVPAGQPWPAMMTGLYYVRPDGVFVSINSYSYKLGYLNCYGLGKPTGSDDHFVYGGPGGCFS
;
A
#
# COMPACT_ATOMS: atom_id res chain seq x y z
N MET A 1 53.99 4.06 46.15
CA MET A 1 53.92 5.50 46.47
C MET A 1 53.40 6.20 45.23
N ASP A 2 52.11 6.06 44.94
CA ASP A 2 50.97 6.83 45.50
C ASP A 2 50.60 8.02 44.62
N SER A 3 49.48 7.83 43.93
CA SER A 3 48.34 8.75 43.70
C SER A 3 48.54 10.27 43.73
N LYS A 4 48.07 10.94 42.66
CA LYS A 4 46.95 11.91 42.72
C LYS A 4 46.48 12.38 41.32
N LEU A 5 45.18 12.20 41.10
CA LEU A 5 44.31 12.89 40.14
C LEU A 5 44.23 14.40 40.43
N CYS A 6 44.10 15.24 39.39
CA CYS A 6 42.91 16.10 39.19
C CYS A 6 42.94 16.95 37.88
N PHE A 7 41.84 16.85 37.14
CA PHE A 7 41.08 17.87 36.38
C PHE A 7 41.69 18.70 35.23
N GLY A 8 41.04 18.60 34.05
CA GLY A 8 41.23 19.49 32.90
C GLY A 8 40.30 19.20 31.71
N MET A 9 38.98 19.35 31.94
CA MET A 9 37.85 19.61 31.02
C MET A 9 37.99 19.32 29.50
N VAL A 10 37.17 18.37 29.02
CA VAL A 10 36.79 18.15 27.61
C VAL A 10 35.67 19.12 27.22
N VAL A 11 35.81 19.82 26.09
CA VAL A 11 34.69 20.50 25.40
C VAL A 11 34.49 19.81 24.05
N LEU A 12 33.51 18.90 23.99
CA LEU A 12 32.96 18.35 22.76
C LEU A 12 31.76 19.21 22.36
N CYS A 13 31.85 19.90 21.21
CA CYS A 13 30.74 20.63 20.64
C CYS A 13 29.85 19.65 19.85
N LEU A 14 28.72 19.25 20.44
CA LEU A 14 27.66 18.50 19.77
C LEU A 14 26.74 19.50 19.07
N CYS A 15 26.76 19.53 17.74
CA CYS A 15 25.69 20.15 16.96
C CYS A 15 24.47 19.22 16.95
N THR A 16 23.47 19.59 17.71
CA THR A 16 22.13 18.99 17.78
C THR A 16 21.41 19.18 16.44
N PHE A 17 20.98 18.09 15.82
CA PHE A 17 20.03 18.11 14.71
C PHE A 17 18.63 18.46 15.25
N ILE A 18 18.08 19.60 14.80
CA ILE A 18 16.66 19.90 14.93
C ILE A 18 15.95 19.21 13.76
N ILE A 19 15.24 18.11 14.05
CA ILE A 19 14.26 17.53 13.14
C ILE A 19 12.92 18.15 13.53
N GLY A 20 12.38 19.01 12.67
CA GLY A 20 11.02 19.53 12.80
C GLY A 20 10.02 18.46 12.38
N GLU A 21 9.35 17.85 13.36
CA GLU A 21 8.13 17.08 13.16
C GLU A 21 6.98 18.02 12.77
N VAL A 22 6.41 17.82 11.59
CA VAL A 22 5.04 18.28 11.31
C VAL A 22 4.12 17.28 12.00
N GLN A 23 3.60 17.67 13.15
CA GLN A 23 2.73 16.84 13.97
C GLN A 23 1.40 16.55 13.25
N ALA A 24 1.13 15.27 13.00
CA ALA A 24 -0.22 14.76 13.13
C ALA A 24 -0.55 14.76 14.63
N LYS A 25 -1.68 15.37 14.99
CA LYS A 25 -2.06 15.72 16.35
C LYS A 25 -2.30 14.45 17.19
N GLU A 26 -1.32 14.03 17.97
CA GLU A 26 -1.52 13.09 19.08
C GLU A 26 -2.13 13.85 20.28
N VAL A 27 -3.25 13.34 20.78
CA VAL A 27 -3.88 13.85 22.01
C VAL A 27 -3.16 13.21 23.19
N HIS A 28 -2.28 13.96 23.85
CA HIS A 28 -1.60 13.54 25.08
C HIS A 28 -2.55 13.55 26.29
N GLY A 29 -2.63 12.42 26.99
CA GLY A 29 -2.95 12.36 28.43
C GLY A 29 -1.72 11.95 29.22
N LEU A 30 -1.29 12.78 30.19
CA LEU A 30 -0.17 12.51 31.09
C LEU A 30 -0.47 11.38 32.10
N GLY A 31 0.50 10.49 32.36
CA GLY A 31 0.47 9.58 33.52
C GLY A 31 1.60 8.53 33.59
N SER A 32 2.68 8.85 34.30
CA SER A 32 3.73 8.03 34.94
C SER A 32 4.11 6.61 34.45
N ARG A 33 5.42 6.46 34.26
CA ARG A 33 6.22 5.22 34.09
C ARG A 33 5.99 4.18 35.21
N LYS A 34 5.60 2.94 34.86
CA LYS A 34 5.95 1.71 35.60
C LYS A 34 6.25 0.55 34.65
N THR A 35 7.40 -0.07 34.90
CA THR A 35 7.92 -1.30 34.32
C THR A 35 7.10 -2.51 34.81
N GLY A 36 6.70 -3.40 33.90
CA GLY A 36 6.11 -4.69 34.27
C GLY A 36 5.17 -5.25 33.20
N SER A 37 5.49 -6.44 32.71
CA SER A 37 4.80 -7.21 31.67
C SER A 37 3.29 -7.41 31.89
N LYS A 38 2.48 -6.93 30.94
CA LYS A 38 1.22 -7.51 30.44
C LYS A 38 0.87 -6.76 29.15
N LEU A 39 0.63 -7.48 28.04
CA LEU A 39 -0.01 -6.89 26.86
C LEU A 39 -1.36 -6.29 27.32
N PRO A 40 -1.71 -5.04 26.96
CA PRO A 40 -2.99 -4.48 27.34
C PRO A 40 -4.11 -5.26 26.65
N ASP A 41 -5.13 -5.59 27.42
CA ASP A 41 -6.42 -6.08 26.94
C ASP A 41 -6.97 -5.11 25.89
N PHE A 42 -7.40 -5.63 24.73
CA PHE A 42 -7.76 -4.84 23.54
C PHE A 42 -9.24 -4.37 23.56
N ASP A 43 -9.87 -4.29 24.73
CA ASP A 43 -11.31 -4.04 24.89
C ASP A 43 -11.65 -2.59 25.33
N ALA A 44 -10.77 -1.60 25.12
CA ALA A 44 -10.97 -0.23 25.61
C ALA A 44 -10.90 0.90 24.54
N TRP A 45 -11.34 0.66 23.31
CA TRP A 45 -11.39 1.70 22.26
C TRP A 45 -12.78 1.88 21.65
N THR A 46 -13.71 2.55 22.35
CA THR A 46 -15.01 2.93 21.76
C THR A 46 -15.63 4.20 22.38
N GLU A 47 -14.89 5.31 22.56
CA GLU A 47 -15.59 6.54 23.02
C GLU A 47 -15.23 7.91 22.42
N PHE A 48 -14.33 8.06 21.43
CA PHE A 48 -14.02 9.41 20.87
C PHE A 48 -13.66 9.50 19.37
N ALA A 49 -14.07 8.57 18.51
CA ALA A 49 -13.88 8.78 17.07
C ALA A 49 -14.94 9.75 16.53
N ASN A 50 -14.54 10.82 15.82
CA ASN A 50 -15.47 11.77 15.24
C ASN A 50 -16.24 11.09 14.10
N PRO A 51 -17.58 11.27 13.99
CA PRO A 51 -18.37 10.72 12.88
C PRO A 51 -17.85 11.06 11.47
N ASP A 52 -17.11 12.16 11.33
CA ASP A 52 -16.54 12.62 10.07
C ASP A 52 -15.10 12.11 9.80
N ASP A 53 -14.52 11.35 10.73
CA ASP A 53 -13.17 10.80 10.56
C ASP A 53 -13.10 9.84 9.38
N ILE A 54 -12.01 9.92 8.60
CA ILE A 54 -11.74 8.97 7.52
C ILE A 54 -10.95 7.80 8.08
N LEU A 55 -11.59 6.63 8.13
CA LEU A 55 -10.99 5.40 8.58
C LEU A 55 -10.42 4.62 7.41
N THR A 56 -9.36 3.85 7.69
CA THR A 56 -8.68 3.01 6.70
C THR A 56 -8.53 1.61 7.25
N ALA A 57 -8.83 0.61 6.43
CA ALA A 57 -8.43 -0.77 6.70
C ALA A 57 -7.60 -1.31 5.54
N ARG A 58 -6.58 -2.12 5.86
CA ARG A 58 -5.64 -2.70 4.88
C ARG A 58 -5.42 -4.19 5.18
N SER A 59 -5.43 -4.99 4.13
CA SER A 59 -5.02 -6.40 4.14
C SER A 59 -3.98 -6.57 3.05
N ALA A 60 -2.72 -6.58 3.45
CA ALA A 60 -1.60 -6.54 2.52
C ALA A 60 -0.43 -7.39 3.00
N TYR A 61 0.35 -7.84 2.03
CA TYR A 61 1.69 -8.37 2.25
C TYR A 61 2.71 -7.34 1.82
N PHE A 62 3.89 -7.45 2.40
CA PHE A 62 4.99 -6.55 2.10
C PHE A 62 6.33 -7.25 2.18
N THR A 63 7.30 -6.65 1.53
CA THR A 63 8.71 -7.04 1.57
C THR A 63 9.58 -5.83 1.82
N THR A 64 10.63 -6.00 2.61
CA THR A 64 11.51 -4.93 3.11
C THR A 64 12.96 -5.37 3.10
N ASN A 65 13.88 -4.42 3.28
CA ASN A 65 15.32 -4.67 3.47
C ASN A 65 16.01 -5.31 2.25
N HIS A 66 15.49 -5.03 1.06
CA HIS A 66 16.09 -5.46 -0.19
C HIS A 66 16.03 -4.30 -1.16
N ASP A 67 17.09 -4.12 -1.95
CA ASP A 67 17.10 -3.12 -2.99
C ASP A 67 16.36 -3.68 -4.21
N PHE A 68 15.34 -2.96 -4.64
CA PHE A 68 14.50 -3.33 -5.76
C PHE A 68 14.62 -2.31 -6.88
N THR A 69 14.76 -2.82 -8.10
CA THR A 69 14.64 -2.04 -9.35
C THR A 69 13.36 -2.38 -10.09
N GLY A 70 12.55 -3.32 -9.59
CA GLY A 70 11.24 -3.61 -10.15
C GLY A 70 10.34 -4.39 -9.20
N PHE A 71 9.05 -4.36 -9.48
CA PHE A 71 8.04 -5.03 -8.69
C PHE A 71 6.84 -5.41 -9.56
N ILE A 72 6.33 -6.62 -9.38
CA ILE A 72 5.29 -7.22 -10.23
C ILE A 72 4.24 -7.88 -9.35
N GLY A 73 2.98 -7.71 -9.71
CA GLY A 73 1.88 -8.45 -9.14
C GLY A 73 0.67 -8.49 -10.06
N SER A 74 -0.11 -9.56 -9.93
CA SER A 74 -1.34 -9.78 -10.66
C SER A 74 -2.54 -9.81 -9.73
N MET A 75 -3.66 -9.27 -10.18
CA MET A 75 -4.93 -9.21 -9.46
C MET A 75 -6.11 -9.33 -10.41
N THR A 76 -7.26 -9.73 -9.89
CA THR A 76 -8.53 -9.62 -10.61
C THR A 76 -9.17 -8.27 -10.31
N VAL A 77 -9.79 -7.65 -11.32
CA VAL A 77 -10.59 -6.43 -11.19
C VAL A 77 -11.95 -6.79 -10.61
N TYR A 78 -12.34 -6.12 -9.52
CA TYR A 78 -13.67 -6.27 -8.93
C TYR A 78 -14.41 -4.94 -8.94
N ASN A 79 -15.73 -5.01 -8.96
CA ASN A 79 -16.60 -3.84 -8.87
C ASN A 79 -17.57 -3.98 -7.69
N HIS A 80 -17.86 -2.87 -7.03
CA HIS A 80 -18.76 -2.80 -5.89
C HIS A 80 -19.66 -1.59 -6.02
N ASN A 81 -20.96 -1.78 -5.77
CA ASN A 81 -21.90 -0.67 -5.69
C ASN A 81 -21.80 0.02 -4.32
N ILE A 82 -20.82 0.91 -4.17
CA ILE A 82 -20.59 1.70 -2.96
C ILE A 82 -20.99 3.16 -3.16
N ARG A 83 -21.13 3.91 -2.07
CA ARG A 83 -21.54 5.33 -2.09
C ARG A 83 -20.40 6.29 -1.78
N LYS A 84 -20.62 7.59 -2.01
CA LYS A 84 -19.70 8.65 -1.59
C LYS A 84 -19.38 8.50 -0.10
N GLY A 85 -18.11 8.69 0.24
CA GLY A 85 -17.60 8.47 1.59
C GLY A 85 -17.11 7.04 1.82
N GLN A 86 -17.14 6.18 0.80
CA GLN A 86 -16.49 4.86 0.80
C GLN A 86 -15.56 4.75 -0.42
N MET A 87 -14.47 4.02 -0.26
CA MET A 87 -13.52 3.66 -1.30
C MET A 87 -13.02 2.24 -1.06
N THR A 88 -12.87 1.47 -2.12
CA THR A 88 -12.19 0.16 -2.10
C THR A 88 -11.22 0.05 -3.27
N ARG A 89 -10.06 -0.54 -3.03
CA ARG A 89 -9.00 -0.71 -4.03
C ARG A 89 -8.17 -1.95 -3.79
N SER A 90 -7.56 -2.44 -4.85
CA SER A 90 -6.45 -3.39 -4.81
C SER A 90 -5.28 -2.87 -5.62
N TYR A 91 -4.07 -3.13 -5.16
CA TYR A 91 -2.89 -2.44 -5.67
C TYR A 91 -1.60 -3.21 -5.46
N ILE A 92 -0.60 -2.80 -6.25
CA ILE A 92 0.82 -2.98 -5.93
C ILE A 92 1.44 -1.61 -5.64
N SER A 93 2.45 -1.59 -4.78
CA SER A 93 3.14 -0.39 -4.35
C SER A 93 4.63 -0.62 -4.20
N ILE A 94 5.43 0.37 -4.56
CA ILE A 94 6.86 0.44 -4.22
C ILE A 94 7.11 1.69 -3.37
N GLN A 95 7.97 1.53 -2.39
CA GLN A 95 8.20 2.52 -1.35
C GLN A 95 9.71 2.64 -1.05
N SER A 96 10.07 3.81 -0.53
CA SER A 96 11.37 4.06 0.07
C SER A 96 11.25 4.37 1.57
N ASN A 97 12.33 4.18 2.32
CA ASN A 97 12.46 4.58 3.73
C ASN A 97 12.14 6.07 4.02
N ALA A 98 12.07 6.94 3.01
CA ALA A 98 11.67 8.34 3.15
C ALA A 98 10.16 8.56 2.97
N ASN A 99 9.35 7.50 3.06
CA ASN A 99 7.90 7.51 2.81
C ASN A 99 7.52 8.01 1.40
N GLU A 100 8.45 7.94 0.44
CA GLU A 100 8.09 8.11 -0.97
C GLU A 100 7.48 6.81 -1.46
N GLU A 101 6.30 6.92 -2.08
CA GLU A 101 5.51 5.77 -2.53
C GLU A 101 5.04 6.00 -3.97
N ILE A 102 5.01 4.92 -4.76
CA ILE A 102 4.27 4.82 -6.03
C ILE A 102 3.34 3.63 -5.92
N THR A 103 2.05 3.85 -6.14
CA THR A 103 1.00 2.83 -6.06
C THR A 103 0.18 2.82 -7.33
N ALA A 104 -0.16 1.64 -7.83
CA ALA A 104 -1.06 1.48 -8.96
C ALA A 104 -1.96 0.24 -8.79
N GLY A 105 -3.14 0.29 -9.39
CA GLY A 105 -4.13 -0.76 -9.23
C GLY A 105 -5.50 -0.40 -9.80
N TRP A 106 -6.53 -1.06 -9.29
CA TRP A 106 -7.92 -0.69 -9.54
C TRP A 106 -8.56 -0.10 -8.28
N VAL A 107 -9.50 0.83 -8.47
CA VAL A 107 -10.23 1.51 -7.40
C VAL A 107 -11.69 1.70 -7.77
N VAL A 108 -12.57 1.64 -6.77
CA VAL A 108 -13.92 2.20 -6.81
C VAL A 108 -13.96 3.37 -5.82
N ASP A 109 -14.21 4.58 -6.32
CA ASP A 109 -14.22 5.80 -5.52
C ASP A 109 -15.29 6.79 -6.02
N PRO A 110 -16.53 6.68 -5.54
CA PRO A 110 -17.61 7.59 -5.93
C PRO A 110 -17.38 9.04 -5.49
N TRP A 111 -16.50 9.30 -4.52
CA TRP A 111 -16.16 10.67 -4.13
C TRP A 111 -15.35 11.36 -5.23
N THR A 112 -14.36 10.66 -5.78
CA THR A 112 -13.48 11.17 -6.83
C THR A 112 -14.15 11.16 -8.21
N PHE A 113 -14.84 10.08 -8.57
CA PHE A 113 -15.31 9.86 -9.95
C PHE A 113 -16.80 10.18 -10.16
N GLY A 114 -17.57 10.36 -9.10
CA GLY A 114 -19.02 10.60 -9.17
C GLY A 114 -19.86 9.37 -9.53
N ASP A 115 -19.24 8.21 -9.78
CA ASP A 115 -19.89 6.93 -10.03
C ASP A 115 -19.20 5.81 -9.23
N SER A 116 -19.84 4.63 -9.16
CA SER A 116 -19.26 3.45 -8.53
C SER A 116 -18.66 2.49 -9.55
N ARG A 117 -18.11 2.99 -10.67
CA ARG A 117 -17.42 2.13 -11.64
C ARG A 117 -15.99 1.91 -11.21
N THR A 118 -15.51 0.68 -11.34
CA THR A 118 -14.10 0.38 -11.15
C THR A 118 -13.25 1.05 -12.22
N ARG A 119 -12.17 1.69 -11.79
CA ARG A 119 -11.25 2.42 -12.65
C ARG A 119 -9.81 2.07 -12.33
N PHE A 120 -8.95 2.18 -13.33
CA PHE A 120 -7.51 2.12 -13.11
C PHE A 120 -7.04 3.38 -12.40
N PHE A 121 -6.09 3.24 -11.46
CA PHE A 121 -5.49 4.39 -10.81
C PHE A 121 -3.97 4.25 -10.68
N ALA A 122 -3.33 5.41 -10.61
CA ALA A 122 -1.94 5.57 -10.24
C ALA A 122 -1.82 6.73 -9.24
N GLN A 123 -0.97 6.57 -8.22
CA GLN A 123 -0.74 7.53 -7.15
C GLN A 123 0.75 7.57 -6.82
N TRP A 124 1.29 8.75 -6.51
CA TRP A 124 2.67 8.91 -6.05
C TRP A 124 2.74 9.96 -4.94
N LYS A 125 3.57 9.75 -3.90
CA LYS A 125 3.72 10.68 -2.76
C LYS A 125 2.39 11.11 -2.11
N GLY A 126 1.38 10.23 -2.10
CA GLY A 126 0.03 10.57 -1.67
C GLY A 126 -0.76 11.47 -2.63
N VAL A 127 -0.15 12.05 -3.66
CA VAL A 127 -0.81 12.75 -4.76
C VAL A 127 -1.42 11.71 -5.70
N GLY A 128 -2.74 11.53 -5.60
CA GLY A 128 -3.49 10.65 -6.50
C GLY A 128 -3.69 11.30 -7.86
N CYS A 129 -3.76 10.49 -8.92
CA CYS A 129 -4.16 10.97 -10.23
C CYS A 129 -5.55 10.45 -10.62
N PRO A 130 -6.57 11.34 -10.69
CA PRO A 130 -7.93 10.93 -10.96
C PRO A 130 -8.23 10.76 -12.47
N ASN A 131 -7.37 11.18 -13.39
CA ASN A 131 -7.65 11.12 -14.83
C ASN A 131 -6.37 11.17 -15.68
N SER A 132 -6.48 11.12 -17.00
CA SER A 132 -5.33 11.21 -17.91
C SER A 132 -4.53 12.53 -17.82
N GLU A 133 -5.03 13.55 -17.11
CA GLU A 133 -4.42 14.87 -16.96
C GLU A 133 -3.51 14.98 -15.73
N CYS A 134 -3.00 13.85 -15.21
CA CYS A 134 -2.08 13.75 -14.07
C CYS A 134 -1.06 14.90 -14.01
N ARG A 135 -1.39 15.99 -13.31
CA ARG A 135 -0.51 17.16 -13.30
C ARG A 135 0.77 16.82 -12.56
N ASN A 136 1.90 17.06 -13.21
CA ASN A 136 3.24 17.04 -12.64
C ASN A 136 3.65 15.72 -11.96
N GLY A 137 3.26 14.55 -12.51
CA GLY A 137 3.85 13.30 -12.02
C GLY A 137 3.82 12.13 -12.98
N PHE A 138 2.67 11.54 -13.22
CA PHE A 138 2.60 10.45 -14.20
C PHE A 138 2.60 11.01 -15.63
N VAL A 139 3.53 10.51 -16.45
CA VAL A 139 3.65 10.86 -17.88
C VAL A 139 3.17 9.65 -18.69
N PRO A 140 1.96 9.69 -19.27
CA PRO A 140 1.44 8.60 -20.09
C PRO A 140 2.31 8.37 -21.33
N LYS A 141 2.43 7.11 -21.76
CA LYS A 141 3.00 6.79 -23.08
C LYS A 141 2.02 7.20 -24.16
N GLN A 142 2.49 7.79 -25.25
CA GLN A 142 1.63 8.29 -26.34
C GLN A 142 0.69 7.22 -26.91
N SER A 143 1.11 5.95 -26.93
CA SER A 143 0.34 4.81 -27.41
C SER A 143 -0.21 3.93 -26.29
N ALA A 144 -0.35 4.45 -25.07
CA ALA A 144 -0.86 3.69 -23.95
C ALA A 144 -2.33 3.31 -24.19
N TYR A 145 -2.66 2.03 -23.97
CA TYR A 145 -4.04 1.54 -24.07
C TYR A 145 -4.84 1.74 -22.77
N LEU A 146 -4.16 2.13 -21.69
CA LEU A 146 -4.72 2.31 -20.36
C LEU A 146 -4.08 3.54 -19.69
N ALA A 147 -4.89 4.41 -19.13
CA ALA A 147 -4.49 5.60 -18.39
C ALA A 147 -5.24 5.70 -17.05
N PRO A 148 -4.69 6.41 -16.04
CA PRO A 148 -5.40 6.66 -14.79
C PRO A 148 -6.77 7.27 -15.02
N GLY A 149 -7.78 6.75 -14.33
CA GLY A 149 -9.18 7.14 -14.45
C GLY A 149 -9.98 6.34 -15.49
N ASP A 150 -9.32 5.56 -16.36
CA ASP A 150 -10.01 4.72 -17.34
C ASP A 150 -10.88 3.66 -16.65
N PRO A 151 -12.10 3.40 -17.16
CA PRO A 151 -12.95 2.34 -16.64
C PRO A 151 -12.33 0.97 -16.89
N LEU A 152 -12.57 0.04 -15.96
CA LEU A 152 -12.13 -1.35 -16.06
C LEU A 152 -13.33 -2.28 -15.97
N ASP A 153 -13.31 -3.34 -16.78
CA ASP A 153 -14.31 -4.39 -16.71
C ASP A 153 -14.01 -5.35 -15.56
N ALA A 154 -15.01 -5.59 -14.72
CA ALA A 154 -14.90 -6.54 -13.61
C ALA A 154 -14.73 -7.98 -14.12
N GLY A 155 -13.96 -8.78 -13.40
CA GLY A 155 -13.61 -10.16 -13.77
C GLY A 155 -12.34 -10.27 -14.61
N ASN A 156 -11.88 -9.19 -15.25
CA ASN A 156 -10.63 -9.20 -15.99
C ASN A 156 -9.42 -9.33 -15.06
N HIS A 157 -8.39 -10.02 -15.54
CA HIS A 157 -7.08 -10.07 -14.90
C HIS A 157 -6.25 -8.84 -15.27
N MET A 158 -5.54 -8.32 -14.28
CA MET A 158 -4.64 -7.20 -14.41
C MET A 158 -3.30 -7.55 -13.76
N THR A 159 -2.25 -7.58 -14.57
CA THR A 159 -0.86 -7.63 -14.11
C THR A 159 -0.27 -6.24 -14.24
N LEU A 160 0.36 -5.78 -13.16
CA LEU A 160 1.09 -4.51 -13.12
C LEU A 160 2.56 -4.79 -12.85
N LYS A 161 3.43 -3.99 -13.47
CA LYS A 161 4.87 -4.03 -13.24
C LYS A 161 5.42 -2.62 -13.13
N PHE A 162 6.09 -2.33 -12.03
CA PHE A 162 7.03 -1.22 -11.93
C PHE A 162 8.42 -1.73 -12.32
N LEU A 163 9.13 -0.98 -13.15
CA LEU A 163 10.52 -1.25 -13.49
C LEU A 163 11.27 0.08 -13.62
N LYS A 164 12.41 0.19 -12.95
CA LYS A 164 13.27 1.35 -13.03
C LYS A 164 14.06 1.31 -14.32
N ASP A 165 13.95 2.36 -15.12
CA ASP A 165 14.74 2.52 -16.32
C ASP A 165 16.17 2.95 -15.97
N VAL A 166 17.17 2.19 -16.43
CA VAL A 166 18.59 2.42 -16.07
C VAL A 166 19.14 3.70 -16.70
N GLY A 167 18.65 4.08 -17.88
CA GLY A 167 19.15 5.26 -18.60
C GLY A 167 18.65 6.57 -18.00
N THR A 168 17.34 6.68 -17.78
CA THR A 168 16.70 7.90 -17.29
C THR A 168 16.66 7.97 -15.77
N GLY A 169 16.54 6.82 -15.10
CA GLY A 169 16.24 6.68 -13.67
C GLY A 169 14.75 6.74 -13.35
N ASP A 170 13.89 6.89 -14.36
CA ASP A 170 12.43 6.97 -14.21
C ASP A 170 11.86 5.60 -13.81
N TRP A 171 10.74 5.61 -13.09
CA TRP A 171 9.97 4.39 -12.84
C TRP A 171 8.94 4.20 -13.94
N ILE A 172 9.08 3.12 -14.70
CA ILE A 172 8.17 2.77 -15.78
C ILE A 172 7.07 1.88 -15.24
N LEU A 173 5.82 2.18 -15.59
CA LEU A 173 4.66 1.36 -15.27
C LEU A 173 4.17 0.62 -16.51
N TYR A 174 4.06 -0.70 -16.38
CA TYR A 174 3.49 -1.58 -17.37
C TYR A 174 2.18 -2.17 -16.84
N ALA A 175 1.24 -2.40 -17.75
CA ALA A 175 0.00 -3.12 -17.49
C ALA A 175 -0.26 -4.17 -18.57
N GLY A 176 -1.02 -5.21 -18.23
CA GLY A 176 -1.34 -6.29 -19.15
C GLY A 176 -2.26 -7.35 -18.54
N ALA A 177 -2.67 -8.32 -19.35
CA ALA A 177 -3.50 -9.44 -18.91
C ALA A 177 -2.70 -10.53 -18.17
N SER A 178 -1.37 -10.58 -18.38
CA SER A 178 -0.45 -11.47 -17.67
C SER A 178 0.99 -10.93 -17.72
N ILE A 179 1.91 -11.56 -16.98
CA ILE A 179 3.34 -11.20 -16.97
C ILE A 179 4.00 -11.28 -18.37
N ASN A 180 3.47 -12.11 -19.26
CA ASN A 180 3.98 -12.29 -20.63
C ASN A 180 3.39 -11.30 -21.64
N PHE A 181 2.31 -10.58 -21.26
CA PHE A 181 1.58 -9.66 -22.14
C PHE A 181 1.50 -8.27 -21.53
N LEU A 182 2.65 -7.71 -21.15
CA LEU A 182 2.77 -6.37 -20.56
C LEU A 182 3.11 -5.33 -21.63
N SER A 183 2.38 -4.21 -21.62
CA SER A 183 2.73 -3.01 -22.38
C SER A 183 3.01 -1.84 -21.44
N GLU A 184 3.98 -1.02 -21.80
CA GLU A 184 4.27 0.23 -21.10
C GLU A 184 3.09 1.18 -21.25
N ILE A 185 2.58 1.70 -20.13
CA ILE A 185 1.47 2.66 -20.11
C ILE A 185 1.91 4.06 -19.71
N GLY A 186 3.09 4.19 -19.10
CA GLY A 186 3.69 5.49 -18.82
C GLY A 186 4.81 5.40 -17.79
N ARG A 187 5.24 6.55 -17.30
CA ARG A 187 6.37 6.65 -16.37
C ARG A 187 6.17 7.73 -15.31
N PHE A 188 6.86 7.54 -14.19
CA PHE A 188 7.04 8.53 -13.13
C PHE A 188 8.48 9.05 -13.23
N PRO A 189 8.68 10.33 -13.61
CA PRO A 189 10.00 10.93 -13.71
C PRO A 189 10.78 10.82 -12.39
N LYS A 190 12.07 10.52 -12.47
CA LYS A 190 12.94 10.46 -11.28
C LYS A 190 12.94 11.76 -10.47
N SER A 191 12.71 12.90 -11.14
CA SER A 191 12.68 14.23 -10.52
C SER A 191 11.55 14.39 -9.52
N LEU A 192 10.57 13.49 -9.52
CA LEU A 192 9.55 13.44 -8.48
C LEU A 192 10.11 12.96 -7.15
N PHE A 193 11.25 12.27 -7.13
CA PHE A 193 11.72 11.48 -5.99
C PHE A 193 13.13 11.85 -5.56
N THR A 194 13.46 11.51 -4.31
CA THR A 194 14.84 11.58 -3.78
C THR A 194 15.38 10.17 -3.58
N GLN A 195 14.72 9.34 -2.78
CA GLN A 195 15.15 7.98 -2.48
C GLN A 195 14.65 6.98 -3.52
N LEU A 196 13.39 7.09 -3.96
CA LEU A 196 12.92 6.29 -5.09
C LEU A 196 13.66 6.64 -6.38
N ALA A 197 14.27 7.83 -6.49
CA ALA A 197 15.17 8.16 -7.60
C ALA A 197 16.42 7.28 -7.62
N VAL A 198 16.83 6.69 -6.49
CA VAL A 198 17.91 5.70 -6.38
C VAL A 198 17.32 4.29 -6.46
N GLN A 199 16.52 3.87 -5.49
CA GLN A 199 15.94 2.52 -5.43
C GLN A 199 14.70 2.44 -4.55
N ALA A 200 13.90 1.40 -4.74
CA ALA A 200 12.88 1.02 -3.77
C ALA A 200 13.50 0.05 -2.75
N ASN A 201 13.05 0.12 -1.50
CA ASN A 201 13.48 -0.79 -0.43
C ASN A 201 12.30 -1.47 0.28
N HIS A 202 11.09 -1.06 -0.08
CA HIS A 202 9.83 -1.63 0.38
C HIS A 202 8.92 -1.86 -0.83
N ALA A 203 8.19 -2.96 -0.81
CA ALA A 203 7.09 -3.19 -1.74
C ALA A 203 5.90 -3.76 -0.99
N GLU A 204 4.69 -3.32 -1.37
CA GLU A 204 3.44 -3.72 -0.73
C GLU A 204 2.43 -4.13 -1.80
N TYR A 205 1.59 -5.09 -1.49
CA TYR A 205 0.57 -5.58 -2.40
C TYR A 205 -0.61 -6.14 -1.61
N GLY A 206 -1.82 -5.79 -2.03
CA GLY A 206 -3.03 -6.20 -1.33
C GLY A 206 -4.22 -5.29 -1.61
N GLY A 207 -5.14 -5.28 -0.64
CA GLY A 207 -6.36 -4.49 -0.69
C GLY A 207 -6.42 -3.46 0.44
N SER A 208 -7.06 -2.34 0.16
CA SER A 208 -7.38 -1.35 1.19
C SER A 208 -8.73 -0.71 0.95
N VAL A 209 -9.35 -0.27 2.03
CA VAL A 209 -10.57 0.53 2.00
C VAL A 209 -10.36 1.83 2.74
N LYS A 210 -11.12 2.85 2.35
CA LYS A 210 -11.31 4.07 3.14
C LYS A 210 -12.80 4.33 3.30
N PHE A 211 -13.21 4.81 4.46
CA PHE A 211 -14.60 5.19 4.68
C PHE A 211 -14.75 6.23 5.78
N ILE A 212 -15.76 7.07 5.66
CA ILE A 212 -16.14 8.01 6.71
C ILE A 212 -16.72 7.21 7.88
N ASN A 213 -16.36 7.56 9.11
CA ASN A 213 -16.68 6.79 10.30
C ASN A 213 -18.19 6.58 10.53
N SER A 214 -19.01 7.56 10.16
CA SER A 214 -20.48 7.46 10.18
C SER A 214 -21.07 6.46 9.18
N LEU A 215 -20.26 5.86 8.30
CA LEU A 215 -20.65 4.87 7.31
C LEU A 215 -20.07 3.50 7.65
N SER A 216 -20.76 2.44 7.24
CA SER A 216 -20.17 1.11 7.29
C SER A 216 -18.98 1.00 6.35
N SER A 217 -18.02 0.15 6.72
CA SER A 217 -16.87 -0.14 5.88
C SER A 217 -17.30 -0.84 4.57
N PRO A 218 -16.71 -0.52 3.41
CA PRO A 218 -17.09 -1.15 2.13
C PRO A 218 -16.48 -2.55 1.96
N PRO A 219 -16.96 -3.36 1.01
CA PRO A 219 -16.30 -4.63 0.66
C PRO A 219 -14.85 -4.40 0.16
N MET A 220 -13.96 -5.33 0.50
CA MET A 220 -12.56 -5.36 0.01
C MET A 220 -12.34 -6.59 -0.88
N GLY A 221 -11.55 -6.43 -1.95
CA GLY A 221 -11.33 -7.50 -2.92
C GLY A 221 -12.64 -7.85 -3.62
N ASN A 222 -13.10 -9.09 -3.52
CA ASN A 222 -14.38 -9.54 -4.06
C ASN A 222 -15.51 -9.57 -3.03
N GLY A 223 -15.30 -9.00 -1.84
CA GLY A 223 -16.30 -9.03 -0.76
C GLY A 223 -16.40 -10.35 -0.01
N VAL A 224 -15.59 -11.35 -0.35
CA VAL A 224 -15.54 -12.64 0.37
C VAL A 224 -14.46 -12.58 1.44
N PHE A 225 -14.79 -13.01 2.66
CA PHE A 225 -13.84 -13.03 3.77
C PHE A 225 -12.66 -13.96 3.48
N ALA A 226 -11.44 -13.41 3.48
CA ALA A 226 -10.24 -14.17 3.18
C ALA A 226 -9.90 -15.20 4.26
N ARG A 227 -9.80 -16.45 3.81
CA ARG A 227 -9.50 -17.64 4.61
C ARG A 227 -8.71 -18.62 3.75
N ASN A 228 -7.75 -19.32 4.34
CA ASN A 228 -6.90 -20.29 3.61
C ASN A 228 -7.66 -21.54 3.17
N ILE A 229 -8.76 -21.87 3.85
CA ILE A 229 -9.59 -23.04 3.56
C ILE A 229 -10.99 -22.55 3.27
N VAL A 230 -11.41 -22.71 2.02
CA VAL A 230 -12.74 -22.34 1.54
C VAL A 230 -13.61 -23.60 1.55
N PRO A 231 -14.72 -23.64 2.32
CA PRO A 231 -15.64 -24.77 2.29
C PRO A 231 -16.19 -25.02 0.89
N ALA A 232 -16.50 -26.28 0.57
CA ALA A 232 -17.10 -26.64 -0.71
C ALA A 232 -18.40 -25.85 -0.95
N GLY A 233 -18.54 -25.31 -2.17
CA GLY A 233 -19.71 -24.50 -2.56
C GLY A 233 -19.65 -23.03 -2.14
N GLN A 234 -18.59 -22.57 -1.46
CA GLN A 234 -18.37 -21.15 -1.17
C GLN A 234 -17.47 -20.51 -2.23
N PRO A 235 -17.66 -19.22 -2.56
CA PRO A 235 -16.77 -18.52 -3.46
C PRO A 235 -15.36 -18.38 -2.86
N TRP A 236 -14.34 -18.47 -3.71
CA TRP A 236 -12.97 -18.17 -3.29
C TRP A 236 -12.81 -16.67 -3.02
N PRO A 237 -12.05 -16.27 -1.99
CA PRO A 237 -11.71 -14.87 -1.77
C PRO A 237 -10.84 -14.31 -2.89
N ALA A 238 -10.77 -12.98 -2.99
CA ALA A 238 -9.87 -12.32 -3.92
C ALA A 238 -8.43 -12.77 -3.69
N MET A 239 -7.72 -12.99 -4.79
CA MET A 239 -6.36 -13.50 -4.80
C MET A 239 -5.45 -12.53 -5.54
N MET A 240 -4.20 -12.45 -5.11
CA MET A 240 -3.13 -11.87 -5.92
C MET A 240 -2.03 -12.92 -6.12
N THR A 241 -1.43 -12.91 -7.30
CA THR A 241 -0.49 -13.93 -7.78
C THR A 241 0.67 -13.29 -8.53
N GLY A 242 1.68 -14.10 -8.87
CA GLY A 242 2.78 -13.68 -9.74
C GLY A 242 3.60 -12.55 -9.11
N LEU A 243 3.92 -12.74 -7.83
CA LEU A 243 4.50 -11.73 -6.97
C LEU A 243 6.02 -11.82 -6.99
N TYR A 244 6.64 -10.86 -7.66
CA TYR A 244 8.09 -10.83 -7.85
C TYR A 244 8.63 -9.43 -7.63
N TYR A 245 9.79 -9.35 -6.99
CA TYR A 245 10.64 -8.17 -7.09
C TYR A 245 11.79 -8.43 -8.05
N VAL A 246 12.29 -7.37 -8.66
CA VAL A 246 13.45 -7.40 -9.55
C VAL A 246 14.62 -6.78 -8.81
N ARG A 247 15.71 -7.52 -8.69
CA ARG A 247 16.97 -7.04 -8.11
C ARG A 247 17.72 -6.12 -9.08
N PRO A 248 18.70 -5.33 -8.59
CA PRO A 248 19.54 -4.49 -9.46
C PRO A 248 20.27 -5.24 -10.58
N ASP A 249 20.54 -6.53 -10.41
CA ASP A 249 21.14 -7.40 -11.44
C ASP A 249 20.14 -7.96 -12.46
N GLY A 250 18.87 -7.55 -12.38
CA GLY A 250 17.79 -7.96 -13.28
C GLY A 250 17.14 -9.31 -12.93
N VAL A 251 17.56 -9.97 -11.85
CA VAL A 251 16.98 -11.25 -11.43
C VAL A 251 15.63 -11.05 -10.76
N PHE A 252 14.65 -11.84 -11.19
CA PHE A 252 13.33 -11.92 -10.59
C PHE A 252 13.38 -12.86 -9.39
N VAL A 253 12.88 -12.40 -8.25
CA VAL A 253 12.87 -13.16 -7.01
C VAL A 253 11.45 -13.16 -6.46
N SER A 254 10.95 -14.35 -6.12
CA SER A 254 9.66 -14.49 -5.45
C SER A 254 9.71 -13.81 -4.09
N ILE A 255 8.59 -13.23 -3.68
CA ILE A 255 8.56 -12.47 -2.44
C ILE A 255 8.63 -13.42 -1.25
N ASN A 256 9.69 -13.33 -0.44
CA ASN A 256 9.67 -13.83 0.93
C ASN A 256 8.92 -12.80 1.79
N SER A 257 7.69 -13.12 2.17
CA SER A 257 6.68 -12.10 2.47
C SER A 257 6.40 -11.99 3.97
N TYR A 258 6.52 -10.78 4.53
CA TYR A 258 5.89 -10.44 5.81
C TYR A 258 4.44 -10.03 5.54
N SER A 259 3.54 -10.27 6.50
CA SER A 259 2.13 -9.92 6.38
C SER A 259 1.71 -8.94 7.47
N TYR A 260 0.81 -8.02 7.16
CA TYR A 260 0.14 -7.23 8.19
C TYR A 260 -1.33 -6.99 7.85
N LYS A 261 -2.13 -6.84 8.91
CA LYS A 261 -3.49 -6.35 8.83
C LYS A 261 -3.57 -5.07 9.66
N LEU A 262 -4.16 -4.03 9.11
CA LEU A 262 -4.33 -2.75 9.80
C LEU A 262 -5.81 -2.37 9.78
N GLY A 263 -6.37 -2.10 10.96
CA GLY A 263 -7.76 -1.71 11.17
C GLY A 263 -8.78 -2.81 10.90
N TYR A 264 -9.88 -2.83 11.67
CA TYR A 264 -11.08 -3.63 11.37
C TYR A 264 -10.81 -5.14 11.11
N LEU A 265 -10.03 -5.76 12.01
CA LEU A 265 -9.52 -7.13 11.88
C LEU A 265 -10.61 -8.20 11.69
N ASN A 266 -11.84 -7.92 12.13
CA ASN A 266 -12.98 -8.84 12.04
C ASN A 266 -13.71 -8.77 10.69
N CYS A 267 -13.43 -7.75 9.88
CA CYS A 267 -14.17 -7.40 8.67
C CYS A 267 -13.40 -7.78 7.41
N TYR A 268 -12.07 -7.83 7.55
CA TYR A 268 -11.14 -8.11 6.47
C TYR A 268 -10.15 -9.20 6.86
N GLY A 269 -10.01 -10.15 5.96
CA GLY A 269 -9.11 -11.27 6.07
C GLY A 269 -7.84 -11.08 5.26
N LEU A 270 -6.83 -11.84 5.65
CA LEU A 270 -5.59 -12.02 4.91
C LEU A 270 -5.21 -13.48 5.13
N GLY A 271 -5.17 -14.24 4.05
CA GLY A 271 -4.72 -15.62 4.05
C GLY A 271 -3.21 -15.70 3.96
N LYS A 272 -2.63 -16.75 4.55
CA LYS A 272 -1.18 -17.02 4.44
C LYS A 272 -0.84 -17.43 3.01
N PRO A 273 0.37 -17.12 2.50
CA PRO A 273 0.82 -17.72 1.27
C PRO A 273 0.94 -19.23 1.50
N THR A 274 0.28 -20.03 0.67
CA THR A 274 0.29 -21.49 0.79
C THR A 274 1.07 -22.11 -0.36
N GLY A 275 2.06 -22.95 -0.05
CA GLY A 275 2.79 -23.75 -1.05
C GLY A 275 3.84 -22.97 -1.85
N SER A 276 4.24 -23.56 -2.98
CA SER A 276 5.19 -23.02 -3.99
C SER A 276 4.62 -21.88 -4.84
N ASP A 277 3.36 -21.51 -4.63
CA ASP A 277 2.56 -20.86 -5.68
C ASP A 277 2.44 -19.34 -5.54
N ASP A 278 3.35 -18.68 -4.81
CA ASP A 278 3.53 -17.21 -4.79
C ASP A 278 2.22 -16.38 -4.80
N HIS A 279 1.20 -16.85 -4.07
CA HIS A 279 -0.11 -16.22 -4.00
C HIS A 279 -0.64 -16.16 -2.58
N PHE A 280 -1.55 -15.21 -2.34
CA PHE A 280 -2.28 -15.09 -1.09
C PHE A 280 -3.68 -14.57 -1.39
N VAL A 281 -4.58 -14.78 -0.43
CA VAL A 281 -5.95 -14.31 -0.49
C VAL A 281 -6.17 -13.15 0.48
N TYR A 282 -7.03 -12.21 0.12
CA TYR A 282 -7.33 -11.02 0.93
C TYR A 282 -8.77 -10.57 0.70
N GLY A 283 -9.25 -9.71 1.60
CA GLY A 283 -10.54 -9.06 1.46
C GLY A 283 -11.58 -9.51 2.47
N GLY A 284 -12.81 -9.08 2.25
CA GLY A 284 -13.92 -9.31 3.16
C GLY A 284 -15.14 -8.47 2.84
N PRO A 285 -16.29 -8.81 3.44
CA PRO A 285 -17.57 -8.21 3.08
C PRO A 285 -17.69 -6.73 3.49
N GLY A 286 -16.83 -6.25 4.39
CA GLY A 286 -17.04 -4.96 5.05
C GLY A 286 -18.23 -5.03 6.02
N GLY A 287 -18.96 -3.93 6.16
CA GLY A 287 -20.12 -3.83 7.05
C GLY A 287 -19.77 -3.46 8.50
N CYS A 288 -18.54 -3.03 8.77
CA CYS A 288 -18.10 -2.69 10.11
C CYS A 288 -18.21 -1.21 10.41
N PHE A 289 -18.40 -0.91 11.70
CA PHE A 289 -18.52 0.41 12.28
C PHE A 289 -17.44 0.56 13.37
N SER A 290 -16.98 1.78 13.64
CA SER A 290 -16.07 2.05 14.77
C SER A 290 -16.75 1.84 16.10
#